data_AF-A0A358CI02-F1
#
_entry.id   AF-A0A358CI02-F1
#
_cell.length_a   1.000
_cell.length_b   1.000
_cell.length_c   1.000
_cell.angle_alpha   90.00
_cell.angle_beta   90.00
_cell.angle_gamma   90.00
#
_symmetry.space_group_name_H-M   'P 1'
#
loop_
_entity.id
_entity.type
_entity.pdbx_description
1 polymer ?
#
loop_
_entity_poly.entity_id
_entity_poly.type
_entity_poly.pdbx_seq_one_letter_code
_entity_poly.pdbx_strand_id
1 'polypeptide(L)'
;MAGPQIVFQMQGLTKAYAGGKKVFENIHLNFLPDAKIGVVGVNGSGKSTLLRIMAGEDKDFQGEAWAAEGVKVGYLPQEPKLDPKLSVFDNVASKCPEKQMLDEFNTISEKLGEDYSDELMEQMTALQEKIDAADAWDIDSKISMAMNALRCPDDDA
;
A
#
# COMPACT_ATOMS: atom_id res chain seq x y z
N MET A 1 4.60 21.64 -9.55
CA MET A 1 5.01 20.78 -10.68
C MET A 1 3.77 20.13 -11.26
N ALA A 2 3.62 20.05 -12.58
CA ALA A 2 2.52 19.30 -13.17
C ALA A 2 2.69 17.81 -12.80
N GLY A 3 1.64 17.16 -12.28
CA GLY A 3 1.67 15.74 -11.97
C GLY A 3 1.98 14.90 -13.21
N PRO A 4 2.43 13.64 -13.04
CA PRO A 4 2.75 12.77 -14.17
C PRO A 4 1.53 12.63 -15.09
N GLN A 5 1.69 12.87 -16.39
CA GLN A 5 0.57 12.78 -17.35
C GLN A 5 -0.01 11.35 -17.44
N ILE A 6 0.79 10.33 -17.08
CA ILE A 6 0.42 8.93 -17.04
C ILE A 6 0.94 8.36 -15.71
N VAL A 7 0.09 7.69 -14.94
CA VAL A 7 0.46 7.06 -13.64
C VAL A 7 0.83 5.59 -13.78
N PHE A 8 0.32 4.91 -14.81
CA PHE A 8 0.64 3.52 -15.10
C PHE A 8 0.55 3.27 -16.60
N GLN A 9 1.47 2.49 -17.13
CA GLN A 9 1.55 2.16 -18.55
C GLN A 9 1.72 0.66 -18.77
N MET A 10 1.05 0.16 -19.82
CA MET A 10 1.20 -1.19 -20.35
C MET A 10 1.42 -1.12 -21.86
N GLN A 11 2.45 -1.79 -22.36
CA GLN A 11 2.74 -1.89 -23.78
C GLN A 11 2.90 -3.35 -24.20
N GLY A 12 2.01 -3.82 -25.08
CA GLY A 12 2.05 -5.18 -25.61
C GLY A 12 1.86 -6.28 -24.57
N LEU A 13 1.22 -5.96 -23.44
CA LEU A 13 1.14 -6.85 -22.29
C LEU A 13 0.38 -8.14 -22.65
N THR A 14 1.07 -9.27 -22.49
CA THR A 14 0.55 -10.60 -22.81
C THR A 14 0.82 -11.56 -21.67
N LYS A 15 -0.20 -12.32 -21.25
CA LYS A 15 -0.09 -13.33 -20.20
C LYS A 15 -0.64 -14.66 -20.69
N ALA A 16 0.16 -15.71 -20.51
CA ALA A 16 -0.25 -17.09 -20.67
C ALA A 16 0.24 -17.90 -19.47
N TYR A 17 -0.51 -18.94 -19.09
CA TYR A 17 -0.06 -19.90 -18.08
C TYR A 17 0.55 -21.15 -18.74
N ALA A 18 1.24 -21.96 -17.93
CA ALA A 18 1.76 -23.25 -18.34
C ALA A 18 0.68 -24.09 -19.05
N GLY A 19 1.06 -24.73 -20.15
CA GLY A 19 0.12 -25.41 -21.06
C GLY A 19 -0.46 -24.51 -22.16
N GLY A 20 0.05 -23.28 -22.33
CA GLY A 20 -0.27 -22.43 -23.48
C GLY A 20 -1.63 -21.72 -23.39
N LYS A 21 -2.32 -21.80 -22.25
CA LYS A 21 -3.59 -21.10 -22.05
C LYS A 21 -3.33 -19.60 -21.94
N LYS A 22 -3.57 -18.88 -23.03
CA LYS A 22 -3.56 -17.41 -23.06
C LYS A 22 -4.69 -16.86 -22.19
N VAL A 23 -4.34 -15.92 -21.31
CA VAL A 23 -5.28 -15.20 -20.46
C VAL A 23 -5.74 -13.93 -21.19
N PHE A 24 -4.77 -13.17 -21.70
CA PHE A 24 -4.95 -12.01 -22.56
C PHE A 24 -3.69 -11.79 -23.39
N GLU A 25 -3.83 -11.07 -24.49
CA GLU A 25 -2.76 -10.84 -25.47
C GLU A 25 -2.78 -9.39 -25.96
N ASN A 26 -1.58 -8.82 -26.07
CA ASN A 26 -1.30 -7.53 -26.66
C ASN A 26 -2.14 -6.37 -26.08
N ILE A 27 -2.22 -6.29 -24.75
CA ILE A 27 -2.88 -5.18 -24.05
C ILE A 27 -2.00 -3.93 -24.10
N HIS A 28 -2.57 -2.81 -24.54
CA HIS A 28 -1.97 -1.48 -24.50
C HIS A 28 -2.89 -0.54 -23.73
N LEU A 29 -2.46 -0.09 -22.55
CA LEU A 29 -3.25 0.77 -21.67
C LEU A 29 -2.38 1.85 -21.06
N ASN A 30 -2.92 3.07 -20.99
CA ASN A 30 -2.34 4.18 -20.26
C ASN A 30 -3.37 4.66 -19.23
N PHE A 31 -2.94 4.75 -17.98
CA PHE A 31 -3.76 5.22 -16.87
C PHE A 31 -3.37 6.67 -16.57
N LEU A 32 -4.36 7.56 -16.54
CA LEU A 32 -4.16 8.96 -16.21
C LEU A 32 -4.35 9.17 -14.69
N PRO A 33 -3.74 10.23 -14.10
CA PRO A 33 -4.07 10.64 -12.74
C PRO A 33 -5.59 10.83 -12.55
N ASP A 34 -6.06 10.55 -11.33
CA ASP A 34 -7.46 10.72 -10.89
C ASP A 34 -8.51 9.89 -11.65
N ALA A 35 -8.08 9.04 -12.59
CA ALA A 35 -8.98 8.16 -13.33
C ALA A 35 -9.57 7.08 -12.42
N LYS A 36 -10.90 6.96 -12.42
CA LYS A 36 -11.64 5.87 -11.76
C LYS A 36 -12.02 4.85 -12.81
N ILE A 37 -11.38 3.68 -12.78
CA ILE A 37 -11.50 2.67 -13.84
C ILE A 37 -12.09 1.39 -13.27
N GLY A 38 -13.24 0.98 -13.82
CA GLY A 38 -13.85 -0.32 -13.54
C GLY A 38 -13.40 -1.36 -14.56
N VAL A 39 -12.77 -2.45 -14.09
CA VAL A 39 -12.39 -3.58 -14.95
C VAL A 39 -13.52 -4.62 -14.97
N VAL A 40 -14.16 -4.79 -16.13
CA VAL A 40 -15.28 -5.73 -16.33
C VAL A 40 -14.92 -6.85 -17.30
N GLY A 41 -15.61 -7.98 -17.18
CA GLY A 41 -15.41 -9.15 -18.05
C GLY A 41 -15.89 -10.44 -17.39
N VAL A 42 -16.04 -11.50 -18.18
CA VAL A 42 -16.46 -12.82 -17.69
C VAL A 42 -15.45 -13.44 -16.72
N ASN A 43 -15.86 -14.45 -15.96
CA ASN A 43 -14.93 -15.20 -15.13
C ASN A 43 -13.87 -15.87 -16.00
N GLY A 44 -12.61 -15.78 -15.56
CA GLY A 44 -11.47 -16.27 -16.34
C GLY A 44 -10.94 -15.32 -17.41
N SER A 45 -11.53 -14.13 -17.61
CA SER A 45 -11.04 -13.14 -18.58
C SER A 45 -9.73 -12.43 -18.19
N GLY A 46 -9.11 -12.83 -17.07
CA GLY A 46 -7.82 -12.27 -16.63
C GLY A 46 -7.87 -11.03 -15.74
N LYS A 47 -9.05 -10.57 -15.28
CA LYS A 47 -9.18 -9.36 -14.43
C LYS A 47 -8.25 -9.37 -13.21
N SER A 48 -8.33 -10.42 -12.39
CA SER A 48 -7.49 -10.54 -11.21
C SER A 48 -6.00 -10.68 -11.58
N THR A 49 -5.69 -11.31 -12.71
CA THR A 49 -4.32 -11.42 -13.21
C THR A 49 -3.77 -10.06 -13.64
N LEU A 50 -4.57 -9.25 -14.34
CA LEU A 50 -4.21 -7.88 -14.73
C LEU A 50 -3.90 -7.02 -13.50
N LEU A 51 -4.76 -7.07 -12.48
CA LEU A 51 -4.56 -6.30 -11.24
C LEU A 51 -3.31 -6.77 -10.47
N ARG A 52 -3.01 -8.08 -10.44
CA ARG A 52 -1.78 -8.61 -9.83
C ARG A 52 -0.51 -8.17 -10.58
N ILE A 53 -0.56 -8.10 -11.92
CA ILE A 53 0.55 -7.55 -12.71
C ILE A 53 0.75 -6.07 -12.37
N MET A 54 -0.34 -5.29 -12.31
CA MET A 54 -0.27 -3.87 -11.93
C MET A 54 0.29 -3.66 -10.52
N ALA A 55 -0.06 -4.55 -9.59
CA ALA A 55 0.45 -4.57 -8.23
C ALA A 55 1.92 -5.01 -8.13
N GLY A 56 2.50 -5.56 -9.20
CA GLY A 56 3.83 -6.15 -9.20
C GLY A 56 3.92 -7.53 -8.54
N GLU A 57 2.79 -8.16 -8.18
CA GLU A 57 2.74 -9.51 -7.61
C GLU A 57 3.00 -10.61 -8.66
N ASP A 58 2.49 -10.41 -9.89
CA ASP A 58 2.71 -11.33 -11.02
C ASP A 58 3.63 -10.64 -12.04
N LYS A 59 4.87 -11.12 -12.13
CA LYS A 59 5.90 -10.58 -13.04
C LYS A 59 6.15 -11.45 -14.27
N ASP A 60 5.44 -12.58 -14.36
CA ASP A 60 5.60 -13.54 -15.43
C ASP A 60 4.69 -13.16 -16.61
N PHE A 61 5.09 -12.17 -17.38
CA PHE A 61 4.34 -11.71 -18.55
C PHE A 61 5.30 -11.28 -19.66
N GLN A 62 4.77 -11.14 -20.87
CA GLN A 62 5.49 -10.57 -22.01
C GLN A 62 5.02 -9.13 -22.25
N GLY A 63 5.87 -8.33 -22.89
CA GLY A 63 5.67 -6.89 -23.04
C GLY A 63 6.13 -6.15 -21.80
N GLU A 64 5.57 -4.99 -21.57
CA GLU A 64 6.01 -4.08 -20.52
C GLU A 64 4.83 -3.56 -19.70
N ALA A 65 5.00 -3.45 -18.38
CA ALA A 65 4.05 -2.84 -17.46
C ALA A 65 4.79 -2.12 -16.32
N TRP A 66 4.57 -0.82 -16.16
CA TRP A 66 5.26 -0.01 -15.15
C TRP A 66 4.42 1.16 -14.64
N ALA A 67 4.62 1.49 -13.37
CA ALA A 67 4.12 2.71 -12.74
C ALA A 67 5.09 3.87 -12.98
N ALA A 68 4.58 5.10 -13.02
CA ALA A 68 5.43 6.28 -13.10
C ALA A 68 6.25 6.48 -11.82
N GLU A 69 7.38 7.16 -11.93
CA GLU A 69 8.26 7.45 -10.79
C GLU A 69 7.51 8.23 -9.69
N GLY A 70 7.70 7.83 -8.43
CA GLY A 70 7.03 8.43 -7.27
C GLY A 70 5.59 7.94 -7.03
N VAL A 71 5.01 7.12 -7.92
CA VAL A 71 3.69 6.52 -7.70
C VAL A 71 3.80 5.36 -6.71
N LYS A 72 3.01 5.42 -5.63
CA LYS A 72 2.80 4.29 -4.71
C LYS A 72 1.65 3.44 -5.21
N VAL A 73 1.87 2.13 -5.35
CA VAL A 73 0.84 1.17 -5.76
C VAL A 73 0.38 0.38 -4.54
N GLY A 74 -0.93 0.45 -4.23
CA GLY A 74 -1.58 -0.37 -3.21
C GLY A 74 -2.46 -1.44 -3.86
N TYR A 75 -2.40 -2.68 -3.35
CA TYR A 75 -3.19 -3.80 -3.84
C TYR A 75 -3.97 -4.45 -2.70
N LEU A 76 -5.29 -4.53 -2.86
CA LEU A 76 -6.18 -5.24 -1.95
C LEU A 76 -6.64 -6.54 -2.64
N PRO A 77 -6.15 -7.72 -2.21
CA PRO A 77 -6.60 -8.99 -2.76
C PRO A 77 -8.04 -9.28 -2.36
N GLN A 78 -8.70 -10.18 -3.08
CA GLN A 78 -10.06 -10.63 -2.77
C GLN A 78 -10.17 -11.28 -1.38
N GLU A 79 -9.13 -12.02 -0.99
CA GLU A 79 -8.97 -12.61 0.33
C GLU A 79 -7.82 -11.87 1.05
N PRO A 80 -8.12 -10.84 1.85
CA PRO A 80 -7.10 -10.12 2.61
C PRO A 80 -6.48 -11.04 3.66
N LYS A 81 -5.16 -10.92 3.84
CA LYS A 81 -4.43 -11.62 4.89
C LYS A 81 -4.33 -10.72 6.11
N LEU A 82 -5.07 -11.06 7.16
CA LEU A 82 -5.06 -10.38 8.45
C LEU A 82 -4.33 -11.24 9.48
N ASP A 83 -3.74 -10.60 10.50
CA ASP A 83 -3.16 -11.29 11.64
C ASP A 83 -4.27 -11.56 12.68
N PRO A 84 -4.62 -12.83 12.96
CA PRO A 84 -5.68 -13.17 13.90
C PRO A 84 -5.31 -12.86 15.37
N LYS A 85 -4.07 -12.48 15.66
CA LYS A 85 -3.63 -12.08 17.00
C LYS A 85 -3.80 -10.59 17.28
N LEU A 86 -4.09 -9.81 16.24
CA LEU A 86 -4.21 -8.36 16.31
C LEU A 86 -5.68 -7.96 16.35
N SER A 87 -5.97 -6.84 17.00
CA SER A 87 -7.29 -6.19 16.92
C SER A 87 -7.57 -5.71 15.50
N VAL A 88 -8.80 -5.24 15.24
CA VAL A 88 -9.16 -4.64 13.95
C VAL A 88 -8.32 -3.39 13.70
N PHE A 89 -8.19 -2.52 14.71
CA PHE A 89 -7.32 -1.35 14.67
C PHE A 89 -5.88 -1.73 14.37
N ASP A 90 -5.30 -2.68 15.10
CA ASP A 90 -3.89 -3.05 14.94
C ASP A 90 -3.61 -3.69 13.56
N ASN A 91 -4.57 -4.42 12.99
CA ASN A 91 -4.46 -4.93 11.63
C ASN A 91 -4.33 -3.81 10.58
N VAL A 92 -5.02 -2.69 10.78
CA VAL A 92 -4.94 -1.52 9.90
C VAL A 92 -3.68 -0.69 10.21
N ALA A 93 -3.48 -0.40 11.49
CA ALA A 93 -2.45 0.51 12.00
C ALA A 93 -1.04 -0.05 11.79
N SER A 94 -0.84 -1.37 11.95
CA SER A 94 0.46 -2.03 11.77
C SER A 94 1.04 -1.92 10.35
N LYS A 95 0.22 -1.57 9.35
CA LYS A 95 0.63 -1.36 7.96
C LYS A 95 0.80 0.11 7.59
N CYS A 96 0.55 1.03 8.51
CA CYS A 96 0.72 2.47 8.32
C CYS A 96 2.15 2.88 8.73
N PRO A 97 3.00 3.33 7.77
CA PRO A 97 4.36 3.78 8.09
C PRO A 97 4.42 4.89 9.13
N GLU A 98 3.45 5.81 9.07
CA GLU A 98 3.33 6.93 9.99
C GLU A 98 3.07 6.46 11.43
N LYS A 99 2.22 5.44 11.60
CA LYS A 99 1.99 4.81 12.90
C LYS A 99 3.24 4.09 13.42
N GLN A 100 3.93 3.35 12.56
CA GLN A 100 5.17 2.66 12.94
C GLN A 100 6.23 3.64 13.46
N MET A 101 6.37 4.81 12.80
CA MET A 101 7.29 5.86 13.26
C MET A 101 6.88 6.43 14.62
N LEU A 102 5.57 6.68 14.84
CA LEU A 102 5.07 7.19 16.12
C LEU A 102 5.26 6.17 17.26
N ASP A 103 5.00 4.89 17.02
CA ASP A 103 5.18 3.83 18.02
C ASP A 103 6.67 3.62 18.37
N GLU A 104 7.55 3.72 17.38
CA GLU A 104 9.00 3.70 17.60
C GLU A 104 9.46 4.90 18.43
N PHE A 105 8.95 6.10 18.14
CA PHE A 105 9.22 7.30 18.92
C PHE A 105 8.78 7.15 20.39
N ASN A 106 7.56 6.65 20.63
CA ASN A 106 7.05 6.41 21.98
C ASN A 106 7.93 5.39 22.74
N THR A 107 8.32 4.30 22.07
CA THR A 107 9.20 3.28 22.65
C THR A 107 10.57 3.84 23.04
N ILE A 108 11.16 4.69 22.20
CA ILE A 108 12.46 5.31 22.50
C ILE A 108 12.33 6.34 23.62
N SER A 109 11.25 7.12 23.64
CA SER A 109 10.96 8.10 24.69
C SER A 109 10.87 7.43 26.08
N GLU A 110 10.17 6.28 26.16
CA GLU A 110 10.09 5.49 27.40
C GLU A 110 11.48 5.00 27.84
N LYS A 111 12.24 4.39 26.93
CA LYS A 111 13.60 3.90 27.23
C LYS A 111 14.53 5.01 27.72
N LEU A 112 14.46 6.18 27.10
CA LEU A 112 15.27 7.33 27.48
C LEU A 112 14.92 7.82 28.90
N GLY A 113 13.66 7.68 29.32
CA GLY A 113 13.23 7.96 30.69
C GLY A 113 13.79 6.99 31.72
N GLU A 114 14.12 5.77 31.32
CA GLU A 114 14.73 4.74 32.19
C GLU A 114 16.26 4.77 32.16
N ASP A 115 16.86 4.88 30.98
CA ASP A 115 18.30 4.87 30.74
C ASP A 115 18.68 5.94 29.70
N TYR A 116 19.24 7.04 30.19
CA TYR A 116 19.65 8.15 29.33
C TYR A 116 20.90 7.78 28.52
N SER A 117 20.80 7.91 27.19
CA SER A 117 21.96 7.83 26.30
C SER A 117 21.85 8.84 25.15
N ASP A 118 23.00 9.35 24.72
CA ASP A 118 23.09 10.28 23.59
C ASP A 118 22.59 9.64 22.28
N GLU A 119 22.80 8.33 22.11
CA GLU A 119 22.31 7.58 20.95
C GLU A 119 20.77 7.55 20.88
N LEU A 120 20.09 7.31 22.00
CA LEU A 120 18.62 7.33 22.05
C LEU A 120 18.06 8.73 21.80
N MET A 121 18.73 9.78 22.31
CA MET A 121 18.36 11.17 22.03
C MET A 121 18.44 11.51 20.53
N GLU A 122 19.51 11.07 19.86
CA GLU A 122 19.69 11.30 18.43
C GLU A 122 18.61 10.56 17.61
N GLN A 123 18.33 9.30 17.94
CA GLN A 123 17.27 8.52 17.30
C GLN A 123 15.89 9.15 17.49
N MET A 124 15.58 9.58 18.72
CA MET A 124 14.32 10.26 19.04
C MET A 124 14.16 11.55 18.23
N THR A 125 15.21 12.35 18.12
CA THR A 125 15.20 13.61 17.36
C THR A 125 14.97 13.34 15.87
N ALA A 126 15.66 12.36 15.30
CA ALA A 126 15.50 12.00 13.89
C ALA A 126 14.08 11.46 13.57
N LEU A 127 13.46 10.74 14.50
CA LEU A 127 12.07 10.31 14.35
C LEU A 127 11.09 11.47 14.50
N GLN A 128 11.32 12.37 15.45
CA GLN A 128 10.50 13.57 15.64
C GLN A 128 10.43 14.39 14.35
N GLU A 129 11.58 14.65 13.70
CA GLU A 129 11.62 15.37 12.44
C GLU A 129 10.82 14.68 11.32
N LYS A 130 10.84 13.34 11.27
CA LYS A 130 10.05 12.57 10.30
C LYS A 130 8.55 12.62 10.59
N ILE A 131 8.16 12.54 11.87
CA ILE A 131 6.76 12.62 12.31
C ILE A 131 6.21 14.02 12.01
N ASP A 132 6.97 15.08 12.30
CA ASP A 132 6.63 16.46 11.96
C ASP A 132 6.47 16.63 10.44
N ALA A 133 7.42 16.13 9.65
CA ALA A 133 7.38 16.21 8.20
C ALA A 133 6.20 15.44 7.58
N ALA A 134 5.73 14.38 8.24
CA ALA A 134 4.60 13.57 7.81
C ALA A 134 3.25 14.04 8.38
N ASP A 135 3.22 15.05 9.24
CA ASP A 135 2.04 15.46 10.01
C ASP A 135 1.39 14.25 10.71
N ALA A 136 2.20 13.45 11.40
CA ALA A 136 1.81 12.13 11.89
C ALA A 136 1.48 12.06 13.40
N TRP A 137 1.49 13.18 14.12
CA TRP A 137 1.19 13.20 15.56
C TRP A 137 -0.24 12.77 15.90
N ASP A 138 -1.19 13.01 14.99
CA ASP A 138 -2.60 12.64 15.13
C ASP A 138 -2.94 11.36 14.32
N ILE A 139 -1.94 10.55 13.97
CA ILE A 139 -2.13 9.40 13.06
C ILE A 139 -3.18 8.41 13.58
N ASP A 140 -3.26 8.16 14.89
CA ASP A 140 -4.27 7.28 15.48
C ASP A 140 -5.70 7.78 15.22
N SER A 141 -5.90 9.10 15.28
CA SER A 141 -7.17 9.73 14.94
C SER A 141 -7.47 9.63 13.45
N LYS A 142 -6.47 9.87 12.59
CA LYS A 142 -6.58 9.73 11.12
C LYS A 142 -6.94 8.30 10.72
N ILE A 143 -6.31 7.29 11.33
CA ILE A 143 -6.63 5.87 11.14
C ILE A 143 -8.07 5.59 11.56
N SER A 144 -8.46 6.02 12.76
CA SER A 144 -9.82 5.84 13.27
C SER A 144 -10.88 6.47 12.37
N MET A 145 -10.63 7.68 11.85
CA MET A 145 -11.53 8.33 10.89
C MET A 145 -11.66 7.54 9.59
N ALA A 146 -10.55 7.03 9.06
CA ALA A 146 -10.55 6.20 7.85
C ALA A 146 -11.30 4.87 8.06
N MET A 147 -11.09 4.20 9.19
CA MET A 147 -11.78 2.96 9.54
C MET A 147 -13.31 3.18 9.64
N ASN A 148 -13.73 4.27 10.27
CA ASN A 148 -15.14 4.65 10.33
C ASN A 148 -15.73 4.92 8.94
N ALA A 149 -15.01 5.62 8.06
CA ALA A 149 -15.45 5.85 6.69
C ALA A 149 -15.57 4.55 5.87
N LEU A 150 -14.69 3.58 6.13
CA LEU A 150 -14.71 2.25 5.50
C LEU A 150 -15.70 1.29 6.16
N ARG A 151 -16.33 1.69 7.28
CA ARG A 151 -17.24 0.87 8.09
C ARG A 151 -16.58 -0.44 8.54
N CYS A 152 -15.34 -0.32 9.01
CA CYS A 152 -14.68 -1.42 9.70
C CYS A 152 -15.51 -1.85 10.92
N PRO A 153 -15.50 -3.14 11.29
CA PRO A 153 -16.10 -3.60 12.54
C PRO A 153 -15.36 -3.06 13.77
N ASP A 154 -16.00 -3.13 14.92
CA ASP A 154 -15.39 -2.78 16.21
C ASP A 154 -14.27 -3.78 16.58
N ASP A 155 -13.36 -3.37 17.46
CA ASP A 155 -12.15 -4.15 17.81
C ASP A 155 -12.42 -5.48 18.52
N ASP A 156 -13.63 -5.67 19.07
CA ASP A 156 -14.08 -6.85 19.81
C ASP A 156 -14.90 -7.85 18.97
N ALA A 157 -15.02 -7.61 17.65
CA ALA A 157 -15.84 -8.39 16.72
C ALA A 157 -15.22 -9.73 16.26
#